data_AF-A0A6B1ETS1-F1
#
_entry.id   AF-A0A6B1ETS1-F1
#
_cell.length_a   1.000
_cell.length_b   1.000
_cell.length_c   1.000
_cell.angle_alpha   90.00
_cell.angle_beta   90.00
_cell.angle_gamma   90.00
#
_symmetry.space_group_name_H-M   'P 1'
#
loop_
_entity.id
_entity.type
_entity.pdbx_description
1 polymer ?
#
loop_
_entity_poly.entity_id
_entity_poly.type
_entity_poly.pdbx_seq_one_letter_code
_entity_poly.pdbx_strand_id
1 'polypeptide(L)'
;MANIISRKLSGCYRRVLTFLLAIIAVSLIGIAVVYRQVGGPEGARYWMAERALNSVEKHLKSEDQRPDGIPEEQIVENFQRVREATRRRQVNMTSLHEVLKSYQTAFNEKKPSTPEIQEFLQKLSSTILVGTSGKQ
;
A
#
# COMPACT_ATOMS: atom_id res chain seq x y z
N MET A 1 40.80 13.26 41.61
CA MET A 1 40.76 12.28 40.50
C MET A 1 39.37 12.07 39.86
N ALA A 2 38.28 12.69 40.33
CA ALA A 2 36.95 12.56 39.70
C ALA A 2 36.78 13.35 38.38
N ASN A 3 37.60 14.37 38.13
CA ASN A 3 37.41 15.33 37.03
C ASN A 3 37.89 14.84 35.63
N ILE A 4 38.70 13.78 35.57
CA ILE A 4 39.25 13.25 34.30
C ILE A 4 38.31 12.17 33.72
N ILE A 5 37.67 11.40 34.59
CA ILE A 5 36.75 10.32 34.23
C ILE A 5 35.46 10.92 33.63
N SER A 6 34.93 12.00 34.22
CA SER A 6 33.78 12.74 33.68
C SER A 6 34.06 13.36 32.30
N ARG A 7 35.26 13.92 32.08
CA ARG A 7 35.68 14.43 30.76
C ARG A 7 35.78 13.32 29.71
N LYS A 8 36.33 12.14 30.05
CA LYS A 8 36.39 10.99 29.13
C LYS A 8 35.00 10.41 28.81
N LEU A 9 34.11 10.30 29.80
CA LEU A 9 32.71 9.89 29.60
C LEU A 9 31.95 10.89 28.72
N SER A 10 32.14 12.20 28.93
CA SER A 10 31.52 13.23 28.09
C SER A 10 32.00 13.19 26.64
N GLY A 11 33.28 12.84 26.41
CA GLY A 11 33.85 12.71 25.07
C GLY A 11 33.37 11.46 24.34
N CYS A 12 33.22 10.33 25.04
CA CYS A 12 32.65 9.10 24.49
C CYS A 12 31.16 9.31 24.13
N TYR A 13 30.39 9.89 25.06
CA TYR A 13 28.99 10.22 24.83
C TYR A 13 28.80 11.19 23.65
N ARG A 14 29.66 12.22 23.55
CA ARG A 14 29.61 13.17 22.42
C ARG A 14 29.88 12.49 21.08
N ARG A 15 30.82 11.55 21.01
CA ARG A 15 31.09 10.77 19.78
C ARG A 15 29.92 9.86 19.42
N VAL A 16 29.38 9.12 20.40
CA VAL A 16 28.21 8.25 20.19
C VAL A 16 27.01 9.07 19.74
N LEU A 17 26.75 10.22 20.35
CA LEU A 17 25.68 11.13 19.96
C LEU A 17 25.86 11.65 18.53
N THR A 18 27.08 12.02 18.13
CA THR A 18 27.34 12.44 16.74
C THR A 18 27.13 11.32 15.73
N PHE A 19 27.52 10.07 16.05
CA PHE A 19 27.25 8.93 15.18
C PHE A 19 25.74 8.66 15.08
N LEU A 20 25.01 8.73 16.19
CA LEU A 20 23.57 8.55 16.20
C LEU A 20 22.86 9.61 15.36
N LEU A 21 23.25 10.89 15.50
CA LEU A 21 22.73 11.98 14.68
C LEU A 21 23.09 11.83 13.21
N ALA A 22 24.29 11.35 12.88
CA ALA A 22 24.68 11.07 11.51
C ALA A 22 23.84 9.95 10.89
N ILE A 23 23.59 8.86 11.63
CA ILE A 23 22.71 7.77 11.18
C ILE A 23 21.28 8.28 10.96
N ILE A 24 20.75 9.09 11.88
CA ILE A 24 19.44 9.71 11.73
C ILE A 24 19.41 10.63 10.50
N ALA A 25 20.43 11.47 10.30
CA ALA A 25 20.50 12.37 9.16
C ALA A 25 20.52 11.60 7.83
N VAL A 26 21.35 10.56 7.70
CA VAL A 26 21.39 9.70 6.52
C VAL A 26 20.04 9.01 6.29
N SER A 27 19.40 8.53 7.35
CA SER A 27 18.08 7.90 7.25
C SER A 27 17.01 8.89 6.78
N LEU A 28 17.00 10.10 7.31
CA LEU A 28 16.06 11.17 6.91
C LEU A 28 16.27 11.58 5.45
N ILE A 29 17.52 11.68 4.99
CA ILE A 29 17.84 11.96 3.58
C ILE A 29 17.31 10.84 2.68
N GLY A 30 17.53 9.57 3.05
CA GLY A 30 17.00 8.42 2.32
C GLY A 30 15.47 8.45 2.21
N ILE A 31 14.78 8.71 3.31
CA ILE A 31 13.31 8.85 3.34
C ILE A 31 12.87 10.01 2.44
N ALA A 32 13.55 11.17 2.50
CA ALA A 32 13.20 12.35 1.71
C ALA A 32 13.38 12.13 0.20
N VAL A 33 14.42 11.41 -0.21
CA VAL A 33 14.65 11.03 -1.63
C VAL A 33 13.51 10.15 -2.14
N VAL A 34 13.14 9.12 -1.37
CA VAL A 34 11.99 8.25 -1.72
C VAL A 34 10.69 9.07 -1.76
N TYR A 35 10.46 9.94 -0.78
CA TYR A 35 9.28 10.82 -0.75
C TYR A 35 9.16 11.72 -1.99
N ARG A 36 10.29 12.27 -2.47
CA ARG A 36 10.33 13.07 -3.70
C ARG A 36 10.04 12.22 -4.93
N GLN A 37 10.62 11.03 -5.02
CA GLN A 37 10.47 10.15 -6.17
C GLN A 37 9.04 9.60 -6.30
N VAL A 38 8.39 9.39 -5.16
CA VAL A 38 6.99 8.92 -5.08
C VAL A 38 5.99 10.06 -5.34
N GLY A 39 6.42 11.32 -5.45
CA GLY A 39 5.52 12.44 -5.77
C GLY A 39 4.74 12.99 -4.58
N GLY A 40 5.30 12.87 -3.37
CA GLY A 40 4.70 13.40 -2.15
C GLY A 40 3.56 12.52 -1.56
N PRO A 41 2.77 13.06 -0.62
CA PRO A 41 1.77 12.29 0.12
C PRO A 41 0.67 11.72 -0.78
N GLU A 42 0.34 12.39 -1.90
CA GLU A 42 -0.61 11.85 -2.87
C GLU A 42 -0.06 10.59 -3.54
N GLY A 43 1.14 10.66 -4.12
CA GLY A 43 1.70 9.50 -4.81
C GLY A 43 2.01 8.34 -3.87
N ALA A 44 2.28 8.60 -2.59
CA ALA A 44 2.38 7.55 -1.58
C ALA A 44 1.06 6.78 -1.40
N ARG A 45 -0.09 7.48 -1.45
CA ARG A 45 -1.42 6.83 -1.38
C ARG A 45 -1.68 5.95 -2.60
N TYR A 46 -1.35 6.43 -3.80
CA TYR A 46 -1.48 5.62 -5.03
C TYR A 46 -0.55 4.41 -5.02
N TRP A 47 0.70 4.58 -4.56
CA TRP A 47 1.65 3.48 -4.43
C TRP A 47 1.20 2.43 -3.41
N MET A 48 0.66 2.85 -2.27
CA MET A 48 0.10 1.93 -1.27
C MET A 48 -1.13 1.19 -1.81
N ALA A 49 -2.01 1.88 -2.56
CA ALA A 49 -3.16 1.26 -3.20
C ALA A 49 -2.75 0.19 -4.23
N GLU A 50 -1.74 0.47 -5.05
CA GLU A 50 -1.17 -0.49 -6.00
C GLU A 50 -0.64 -1.74 -5.28
N ARG A 51 0.04 -1.55 -4.15
CA ARG A 51 0.60 -2.65 -3.35
C ARG A 51 -0.50 -3.49 -2.69
N ALA A 52 -1.55 -2.84 -2.18
CA ALA A 52 -2.71 -3.51 -1.61
C ALA A 52 -3.47 -4.32 -2.68
N LEU A 53 -3.71 -3.73 -3.87
CA LEU A 53 -4.29 -4.42 -5.02
C LEU A 53 -3.50 -5.68 -5.37
N ASN A 54 -2.17 -5.56 -5.50
CA ASN A 54 -1.32 -6.70 -5.84
C ASN A 54 -1.33 -7.80 -4.75
N SER A 55 -1.43 -7.42 -3.48
CA SER A 55 -1.53 -8.38 -2.38
C SER A 55 -2.84 -9.16 -2.41
N VAL A 56 -3.97 -8.46 -2.65
CA VAL A 56 -5.29 -9.10 -2.71
C VAL A 56 -5.43 -9.95 -3.98
N GLU A 57 -4.95 -9.46 -5.13
CA GLU A 57 -4.90 -10.21 -6.37
C GLU A 57 -4.13 -11.52 -6.19
N LYS A 58 -2.93 -11.45 -5.58
CA LYS A 58 -2.13 -12.65 -5.30
C LYS A 58 -2.83 -13.63 -4.36
N HIS A 59 -3.50 -13.13 -3.33
CA HIS A 59 -4.28 -13.94 -2.39
C HIS A 59 -5.39 -14.69 -3.15
N LEU A 60 -6.19 -13.99 -3.97
CA LEU A 60 -7.28 -14.58 -4.75
C LEU A 60 -6.83 -15.61 -5.80
N LYS A 61 -5.60 -15.44 -6.31
CA LYS A 61 -4.99 -16.35 -7.27
C LYS A 61 -4.35 -17.58 -6.65
N SER A 62 -4.19 -17.64 -5.34
CA SER A 62 -3.59 -18.80 -4.68
C SER A 62 -4.53 -20.02 -4.76
N GLU A 63 -3.97 -21.21 -4.97
CA GLU A 63 -4.76 -22.45 -5.14
C GLU A 63 -5.71 -22.71 -3.95
N ASP A 64 -5.28 -22.39 -2.73
CA ASP A 64 -6.07 -22.64 -1.52
C ASP A 64 -7.25 -21.67 -1.37
N GLN A 65 -7.16 -20.46 -1.92
CA GLN A 65 -8.13 -19.38 -1.70
C GLN A 65 -8.95 -19.03 -2.94
N ARG A 66 -8.62 -19.59 -4.11
CA ARG A 66 -9.37 -19.37 -5.35
C ARG A 66 -10.79 -19.98 -5.25
N PRO A 67 -11.86 -19.20 -5.48
CA PRO A 67 -13.20 -19.75 -5.59
C PRO A 67 -13.35 -20.55 -6.89
N ASP A 68 -13.90 -21.76 -6.83
CA ASP A 68 -14.02 -22.65 -8.00
C ASP A 68 -14.99 -22.11 -9.07
N GLY A 69 -15.86 -21.15 -8.69
CA GLY A 69 -16.88 -20.58 -9.57
C GLY A 69 -16.49 -19.30 -10.31
N ILE A 70 -15.25 -18.80 -10.18
CA ILE A 70 -14.80 -17.57 -10.84
C ILE A 70 -13.53 -17.86 -11.65
N PRO A 71 -13.53 -17.63 -12.98
CA PRO A 71 -12.34 -17.79 -13.80
C PRO A 71 -11.25 -16.80 -13.37
N GLU A 72 -10.00 -17.25 -13.36
CA GLU A 72 -8.85 -16.43 -12.97
C GLU A 72 -8.73 -15.19 -13.87
N GLU A 73 -9.06 -15.33 -15.14
CA GLU A 73 -9.04 -14.27 -16.14
C GLU A 73 -9.96 -13.12 -15.73
N GLN A 74 -11.15 -13.42 -15.21
CA GLN A 74 -12.10 -12.40 -14.76
C GLN A 74 -11.58 -11.64 -13.52
N ILE A 75 -10.84 -12.32 -12.64
CA ILE A 75 -10.17 -11.67 -11.50
C ILE A 75 -9.12 -10.72 -12.04
N VAL A 76 -8.19 -11.22 -12.86
CA VAL A 76 -7.08 -10.44 -13.43
C VAL A 76 -7.59 -9.22 -14.20
N GLU A 77 -8.62 -9.36 -15.03
CA GLU A 77 -9.20 -8.25 -15.79
C GLU A 77 -9.81 -7.15 -14.90
N ASN A 78 -10.51 -7.51 -13.82
CA ASN A 78 -11.05 -6.53 -12.88
C ASN A 78 -9.92 -5.77 -12.16
N PHE A 79 -8.90 -6.48 -11.68
CA PHE A 79 -7.74 -5.85 -11.03
C PHE A 79 -6.95 -4.96 -11.99
N GLN A 80 -6.77 -5.38 -13.25
CA GLN A 80 -6.13 -4.57 -14.27
C GLN A 80 -6.91 -3.29 -14.58
N ARG A 81 -8.24 -3.35 -14.69
CA ARG A 81 -9.08 -2.16 -14.91
C ARG A 81 -8.92 -1.14 -13.78
N VAL A 82 -8.94 -1.61 -12.53
CA VAL A 82 -8.80 -0.75 -11.35
C VAL A 82 -7.38 -0.18 -11.24
N ARG A 83 -6.36 -0.97 -11.58
CA ARG A 83 -4.96 -0.54 -11.68
C ARG A 83 -4.77 0.57 -12.72
N GLU A 84 -5.34 0.39 -13.90
CA GLU A 84 -5.28 1.41 -14.96
C GLU A 84 -6.00 2.70 -14.55
N ALA A 85 -7.19 2.58 -13.96
CA ALA A 85 -7.91 3.73 -13.40
C ALA A 85 -7.12 4.42 -12.28
N THR A 86 -6.43 3.65 -11.42
CA THR A 86 -5.56 4.16 -10.35
C THR A 86 -4.40 4.97 -10.93
N ARG A 87 -3.74 4.47 -11.98
CA ARG A 87 -2.68 5.20 -12.70
C ARG A 87 -3.17 6.50 -13.33
N ARG A 88 -4.41 6.50 -13.85
CA ARG A 88 -5.06 7.68 -14.43
C ARG A 88 -5.66 8.63 -13.39
N ARG A 89 -5.53 8.34 -12.08
CA ARG A 89 -6.17 9.08 -10.98
C ARG A 89 -7.70 9.15 -11.10
N GLN A 90 -8.32 8.15 -11.72
CA GLN A 90 -9.76 8.02 -11.95
C GLN A 90 -10.41 7.07 -10.94
N VAL A 91 -9.93 7.06 -9.70
CA VAL A 91 -10.43 6.15 -8.65
C VAL A 91 -10.73 6.95 -7.40
N ASN A 92 -11.84 6.63 -6.75
CA ASN A 92 -12.11 7.09 -5.41
C ASN A 92 -11.20 6.34 -4.45
N MET A 93 -10.09 6.98 -4.06
CA MET A 93 -9.06 6.36 -3.25
C MET A 93 -9.56 5.95 -1.85
N THR A 94 -10.54 6.66 -1.30
CA THR A 94 -11.17 6.30 -0.02
C THR A 94 -11.95 5.01 -0.16
N SER A 95 -12.83 4.93 -1.16
CA SER A 95 -13.62 3.72 -1.42
C SER A 95 -12.74 2.53 -1.80
N LEU A 96 -11.68 2.74 -2.60
CA LEU A 96 -10.73 1.68 -2.94
C LEU A 96 -10.07 1.11 -1.67
N HIS A 97 -9.62 1.98 -0.78
CA HIS A 97 -9.00 1.55 0.47
C HIS A 97 -9.98 0.77 1.36
N GLU A 98 -11.22 1.24 1.48
CA GLU A 98 -12.27 0.56 2.26
C GLU A 98 -12.59 -0.83 1.69
N VAL A 99 -12.74 -0.95 0.37
CA VAL A 99 -13.01 -2.23 -0.28
C VAL A 99 -11.87 -3.22 -0.05
N LEU A 100 -10.62 -2.80 -0.28
CA LEU A 100 -9.45 -3.67 -0.07
C LEU A 100 -9.28 -4.07 1.40
N LYS A 101 -9.51 -3.14 2.34
CA LYS A 101 -9.46 -3.43 3.78
C LYS A 101 -10.58 -4.38 4.22
N SER A 102 -11.78 -4.22 3.66
CA SER A 102 -12.92 -5.09 3.95
C SER A 102 -12.65 -6.53 3.51
N TYR A 103 -12.06 -6.70 2.32
CA TYR A 103 -11.62 -8.00 1.83
C TYR A 103 -10.60 -8.62 2.78
N GLN A 104 -9.54 -7.87 3.13
CA GLN A 104 -8.49 -8.40 3.97
C GLN A 104 -9.04 -8.79 5.35
N THR A 105 -9.92 -7.99 5.94
CA THR A 105 -10.55 -8.32 7.24
C THR A 105 -11.41 -9.57 7.17
N ALA A 106 -12.19 -9.73 6.09
CA ALA A 106 -13.15 -10.84 5.96
C ALA A 106 -12.51 -12.18 5.57
N PHE A 107 -11.43 -12.14 4.78
CA PHE A 107 -10.88 -13.32 4.11
C PHE A 107 -9.41 -13.58 4.42
N ASN A 108 -8.81 -12.93 5.42
CA ASN A 108 -7.42 -13.20 5.82
C ASN A 108 -7.21 -14.68 6.20
N GLU A 109 -8.17 -15.26 6.92
CA GLU A 109 -8.08 -16.62 7.48
C GLU A 109 -9.15 -17.57 6.91
N LYS A 110 -10.05 -17.05 6.06
CA LYS A 110 -11.20 -17.79 5.53
C LYS A 110 -11.15 -17.79 4.01
N LYS A 111 -11.31 -18.97 3.40
CA LYS A 111 -11.52 -19.09 1.96
C LYS A 111 -12.83 -18.38 1.57
N PRO A 112 -12.80 -17.41 0.65
CA PRO A 112 -13.99 -16.72 0.22
C PRO A 112 -14.87 -17.59 -0.69
N SER A 113 -16.18 -17.42 -0.58
CA SER A 113 -17.17 -18.09 -1.43
C SER A 113 -17.30 -17.36 -2.77
N THR A 114 -17.73 -18.05 -3.83
CA THR A 114 -18.03 -17.45 -5.15
C THR A 114 -18.89 -16.18 -5.07
N PRO A 115 -20.04 -16.13 -4.37
CA PRO A 115 -20.85 -14.91 -4.31
C PRO A 115 -20.14 -13.77 -3.56
N GLU A 116 -19.37 -14.08 -2.52
CA GLU A 116 -18.59 -13.09 -1.75
C GLU A 116 -17.53 -12.42 -2.64
N ILE A 117 -16.86 -13.19 -3.51
CA ILE A 117 -15.89 -12.62 -4.46
C ILE A 117 -16.57 -11.86 -5.59
N GLN A 118 -17.71 -12.31 -6.11
CA GLN A 118 -18.45 -11.54 -7.11
C GLN A 118 -18.85 -10.17 -6.55
N GLU A 119 -19.38 -10.12 -5.33
CA GLU A 119 -19.73 -8.88 -4.66
C GLU A 119 -18.49 -7.99 -4.43
N PHE A 120 -17.37 -8.58 -4.00
CA PHE A 120 -16.11 -7.87 -3.85
C PHE A 120 -15.61 -7.27 -5.18
N LEU A 121 -15.58 -8.04 -6.26
CA LEU A 121 -15.13 -7.57 -7.58
C LEU A 121 -16.04 -6.47 -8.13
N GLN A 122 -17.35 -6.55 -7.86
CA GLN A 122 -18.30 -5.51 -8.21
C GLN A 122 -18.03 -4.21 -7.43
N LYS A 123 -17.82 -4.31 -6.11
CA LYS A 123 -17.44 -3.16 -5.25
C LYS A 123 -16.09 -2.58 -5.66
N LEU A 124 -15.13 -3.41 -6.03
CA LEU A 124 -13.82 -2.97 -6.48
C LEU A 124 -13.95 -2.15 -7.77
N SER A 125 -14.76 -2.64 -8.72
CA SER A 125 -15.03 -1.94 -9.98
C SER A 125 -15.79 -0.64 -9.78
N SER A 126 -16.70 -0.55 -8.81
CA SER A 126 -17.46 0.68 -8.51
C SER A 126 -16.60 1.79 -7.88
N THR A 127 -15.38 1.48 -7.42
CA THR A 127 -14.43 2.49 -6.93
C THR A 127 -13.83 3.33 -8.06
N ILE A 128 -13.89 2.83 -9.30
CA ILE A 128 -13.52 3.59 -10.48
C ILE A 128 -14.52 4.74 -10.61
N LEU A 129 -14.02 5.97 -10.56
CA LEU A 129 -14.81 7.15 -10.84
C LEU A 129 -15.19 7.07 -12.31
N VAL A 130 -16.44 6.69 -12.59
CA VAL A 130 -17.02 6.81 -13.91
C VAL A 130 -17.01 8.30 -14.23
N GLY A 131 -15.98 8.74 -14.96
CA GLY A 131 -16.06 10.00 -15.66
C GLY A 131 -17.29 9.93 -16.54
N THR A 132 -18.13 10.95 -16.43
CA THR A 132 -18.97 11.50 -17.49
C THR A 132 -18.36 11.27 -18.88
N SER A 133 -18.55 10.07 -19.42
CA SER A 133 -18.36 9.75 -20.84
C SER A 133 -19.76 9.77 -21.43
N GLY A 134 -20.33 10.97 -21.54
CA GLY A 134 -21.72 11.16 -21.94
C GLY A 134 -22.20 12.61 -21.83
N LYS A 135 -22.07 13.33 -22.96
CA LYS A 135 -22.83 14.53 -23.38
C LYS A 135 -22.60 15.85 -22.62
N GLN A 136 -21.83 16.75 -23.23
CA GLN A 136 -22.36 17.89 -24.00
C GLN A 136 -21.30 18.40 -24.97
#